data_AF-A0A8T4K3Q6-F1
#
_entry.id   AF-A0A8T4K3Q6-F1
#
_cell.length_a   1.000
_cell.length_b   1.000
_cell.length_c   1.000
_cell.angle_alpha   90.00
_cell.angle_beta   90.00
_cell.angle_gamma   90.00
#
_symmetry.space_group_name_H-M   'P 1'
#
loop_
_entity.id
_entity.type
_entity.pdbx_description
1 polymer ?
#
loop_
_entity_poly.entity_id
_entity_poly.type
_entity_poly.pdbx_seq_one_letter_code
_entity_poly.pdbx_strand_id
1 'polypeptide(L)'
;MGNFELIDNLVQIVLLFCSAASAGVLALRYRSRNLLILSLAYVCFAMGTTYYVLYLVIIGIWPQVFYVSEVSWLAAWLFYLSVQILRTEGIGRRFSWLSGAGAGLIALVAFFDHAFGPSYFVSALFAFTVGATVFLSVIRVQSVCLHRKTDVLMTGCVVLQVLLYLVSDFTRDYTRFNFYFAVDIALTLSMAALLPLMLREVRDK
;
A
#
# COMPACT_ATOMS: atom_id res chain seq x y z
N MET A 1 12.28 23.05 15.74
CA MET A 1 10.93 23.08 15.14
C MET A 1 10.63 21.67 14.69
N GLY A 2 9.58 21.02 15.21
CA GLY A 2 9.27 19.64 14.84
C GLY A 2 8.91 19.61 13.35
N ASN A 3 9.70 18.90 12.55
CA ASN A 3 9.43 18.77 11.13
C ASN A 3 8.17 17.94 10.94
N PHE A 4 7.21 18.47 10.18
CA PHE A 4 5.91 17.84 9.98
C PHE A 4 6.06 16.41 9.43
N GLU A 5 7.01 16.20 8.52
CA GLU A 5 7.35 14.88 7.99
C GLU A 5 7.75 13.85 9.07
N LEU A 6 8.53 14.27 10.06
CA LEU A 6 8.91 13.35 11.15
C LEU A 6 7.68 12.96 11.97
N ILE A 7 6.80 13.92 12.27
CA ILE A 7 5.58 13.68 13.04
C ILE A 7 4.63 12.77 12.27
N ASP A 8 4.42 13.07 10.98
CA ASP A 8 3.56 12.31 10.09
C ASP A 8 4.01 10.85 9.97
N ASN A 9 5.29 10.62 9.66
CA ASN A 9 5.86 9.28 9.58
C ASN A 9 5.84 8.54 10.93
N LEU A 10 6.04 9.23 12.07
CA LEU A 10 5.92 8.61 13.40
C LEU A 10 4.48 8.14 13.68
N VAL A 11 3.48 8.97 13.34
CA VAL A 11 2.06 8.59 13.45
C VAL A 11 1.76 7.41 12.53
N GLN A 12 2.27 7.42 11.29
CA GLN A 12 2.13 6.33 10.34
C GLN A 12 2.71 5.01 10.88
N ILE A 13 3.92 5.04 11.45
CA ILE A 13 4.56 3.88 12.08
C ILE A 13 3.67 3.31 13.19
N VAL A 14 3.19 4.15 14.11
CA VAL A 14 2.34 3.71 15.22
C VAL A 14 1.05 3.07 14.71
N LEU A 15 0.35 3.73 13.77
CA LEU A 15 -0.89 3.23 13.20
C LEU A 15 -0.71 1.88 12.49
N LEU A 16 0.35 1.73 11.71
CA LEU A 16 0.62 0.50 10.97
C LEU A 16 1.07 -0.63 11.89
N PHE A 17 1.88 -0.38 12.92
CA PHE A 17 2.21 -1.41 13.91
C PHE A 17 1.01 -1.82 14.76
N CYS A 18 0.14 -0.87 15.15
CA CYS A 18 -1.12 -1.20 15.83
C CYS A 18 -2.04 -2.04 14.93
N SER A 19 -2.14 -1.69 13.65
CA SER A 19 -2.91 -2.44 12.64
C SER A 19 -2.31 -3.83 12.41
N ALA A 20 -0.98 -3.94 12.35
CA ALA A 20 -0.25 -5.20 12.26
C ALA A 20 -0.53 -6.10 13.47
N ALA A 21 -0.33 -5.60 14.69
CA ALA A 21 -0.57 -6.37 15.90
C ALA A 21 -2.03 -6.86 15.98
N SER A 22 -2.99 -5.97 15.67
CA SER A 22 -4.40 -6.30 15.62
C SER A 22 -4.71 -7.36 14.56
N ALA A 23 -4.19 -7.19 13.33
CA ALA A 23 -4.34 -8.13 12.24
C ALA A 23 -3.74 -9.50 12.58
N GLY A 24 -2.56 -9.53 13.18
CA GLY A 24 -1.87 -10.76 13.61
C GLY A 24 -2.64 -11.50 14.69
N VAL A 25 -3.10 -10.81 15.74
CA VAL A 25 -3.94 -11.42 16.80
C VAL A 25 -5.24 -11.97 16.21
N LEU A 26 -5.91 -11.22 15.34
CA LEU A 26 -7.13 -11.67 14.67
C LEU A 26 -6.86 -12.82 13.71
N ALA A 27 -5.72 -12.83 13.02
CA ALA A 27 -5.30 -13.92 12.14
C ALA A 27 -5.13 -15.23 12.92
N LEU A 28 -4.50 -15.17 14.09
CA LEU A 28 -4.35 -16.33 14.97
C LEU A 28 -5.69 -16.79 15.54
N ARG A 29 -6.54 -15.84 15.96
CA ARG A 29 -7.87 -16.12 16.53
C ARG A 29 -8.82 -16.78 15.53
N TYR A 30 -8.89 -16.26 14.31
CA TYR A 30 -9.78 -16.77 13.25
C TYR A 30 -9.09 -17.78 12.32
N ARG A 31 -7.82 -18.14 12.60
CA ARG A 31 -6.95 -18.98 11.74
C ARG A 31 -6.98 -18.58 10.25
N SER A 32 -7.05 -17.28 9.98
CA SER A 32 -7.21 -16.76 8.62
C SER A 32 -5.87 -16.40 8.00
N ARG A 33 -5.55 -17.04 6.87
CA ARG A 33 -4.35 -16.75 6.07
C ARG A 33 -4.35 -15.32 5.52
N ASN A 34 -5.53 -14.82 5.14
CA ASN A 34 -5.66 -13.48 4.58
C ASN A 34 -5.29 -12.38 5.59
N LEU A 35 -5.73 -12.53 6.85
CA LEU A 35 -5.38 -11.59 7.92
C LEU A 35 -3.91 -11.71 8.33
N LEU A 36 -3.34 -12.91 8.26
CA LEU A 36 -1.93 -13.13 8.55
C LEU A 36 -1.04 -12.40 7.54
N ILE A 37 -1.33 -12.56 6.24
CA ILE A 37 -0.56 -11.91 5.18
C ILE A 37 -0.77 -10.39 5.21
N LEU A 38 -1.99 -9.93 5.52
CA LEU A 38 -2.25 -8.51 5.72
C LEU A 38 -1.44 -7.93 6.89
N SER A 39 -1.32 -8.67 8.00
CA SER A 39 -0.44 -8.30 9.11
C SER A 39 1.02 -8.17 8.66
N LEU A 40 1.52 -9.11 7.85
CA LEU A 40 2.88 -9.05 7.32
C LEU A 40 3.09 -7.85 6.39
N ALA A 41 2.09 -7.50 5.58
CA ALA A 41 2.11 -6.30 4.74
C ALA A 41 2.29 -5.03 5.60
N TYR A 42 1.50 -4.90 6.66
CA TYR A 42 1.62 -3.76 7.59
C TYR A 42 2.97 -3.71 8.29
N VAL A 43 3.51 -4.85 8.75
CA VAL A 43 4.85 -4.89 9.36
C VAL A 43 5.90 -4.46 8.36
N CYS A 44 5.86 -4.95 7.12
CA CYS A 44 6.82 -4.59 6.09
C CYS A 44 6.77 -3.09 5.76
N PHE A 45 5.57 -2.52 5.66
CA PHE A 45 5.43 -1.09 5.41
C PHE A 45 5.93 -0.26 6.61
N ALA A 46 5.51 -0.61 7.83
CA ALA A 46 5.92 0.08 9.05
C ALA A 46 7.43 0.00 9.29
N MET A 47 8.07 -1.13 8.98
CA MET A 47 9.53 -1.25 9.05
C MET A 47 10.22 -0.33 8.03
N GLY A 48 9.72 -0.26 6.79
CA GLY A 48 10.21 0.68 5.78
C GLY A 48 10.18 2.12 6.28
N THR A 49 9.03 2.56 6.80
CA THR A 49 8.87 3.91 7.37
C THR A 49 9.75 4.10 8.62
N THR A 50 9.90 3.08 9.47
CA THR A 50 10.77 3.15 10.66
C THR A 50 12.24 3.39 10.29
N TYR A 51 12.74 2.68 9.29
CA TYR A 51 14.11 2.90 8.78
C TYR A 51 14.28 4.29 8.20
N TYR A 52 13.27 4.80 7.48
CA TYR A 52 13.26 6.16 6.96
C TYR A 52 13.36 7.17 8.10
N VAL A 53 12.49 7.07 9.11
CA VAL A 53 12.50 7.95 10.29
C VAL A 53 13.82 7.88 11.06
N LEU A 54 14.38 6.68 11.26
CA LEU A 54 15.69 6.54 11.92
C LEU A 54 16.79 7.25 11.13
N TYR A 55 16.79 7.12 9.81
CA TYR A 55 17.73 7.83 8.95
C TYR A 55 17.58 9.35 9.11
N LEU A 56 16.35 9.87 9.08
CA LEU A 56 16.07 11.30 9.27
C LEU A 56 16.56 11.81 10.64
N VAL A 57 16.33 11.05 11.71
CA VAL A 57 16.72 11.44 13.07
C VAL A 57 18.23 11.40 13.28
N ILE A 58 18.93 10.41 12.73
CA ILE A 58 20.38 10.23 12.93
C ILE A 58 21.18 11.15 12.00
N ILE A 59 20.81 11.22 10.72
CA ILE A 59 21.59 11.90 9.68
C ILE A 59 21.11 13.34 9.46
N GLY A 60 19.81 13.62 9.66
CA GLY A 60 19.24 14.97 9.51
C GLY A 60 19.13 15.46 8.07
N ILE A 61 19.28 14.58 7.08
CA ILE A 61 19.12 14.87 5.64
C ILE A 61 17.84 14.19 5.16
N TRP A 62 17.10 14.84 4.26
CA TRP A 62 15.85 14.38 3.65
C TRP A 62 16.13 13.75 2.27
N PRO A 63 16.29 12.42 2.17
CA PRO A 63 16.53 11.79 0.88
C PRO A 63 15.20 11.67 0.13
N GLN A 64 15.19 12.09 -1.13
CA GLN A 64 14.04 11.90 -2.02
C GLN A 64 13.82 10.41 -2.35
N VAL A 65 14.92 9.63 -2.41
CA VAL A 65 14.88 8.17 -2.64
C VAL A 65 15.73 7.50 -1.58
N PHE A 66 15.13 6.57 -0.83
CA PHE A 66 15.85 5.82 0.20
C PHE A 66 15.66 4.31 0.02
N TYR A 67 16.58 3.69 -0.71
CA TYR A 67 16.47 2.32 -1.22
C TYR A 67 16.08 1.26 -0.18
N VAL A 68 16.52 1.40 1.07
CA VAL A 68 16.18 0.43 2.14
C VAL A 68 14.68 0.45 2.42
N SER A 69 14.08 1.65 2.53
CA SER A 69 12.64 1.79 2.72
C SER A 69 11.86 1.45 1.46
N GLU A 70 12.37 1.82 0.28
CA GLU A 70 11.78 1.44 -1.01
C GLU A 70 11.66 -0.09 -1.15
N VAL A 71 12.71 -0.86 -0.84
CA VAL A 71 12.60 -2.33 -0.93
C VAL A 71 11.57 -2.88 0.07
N SER A 72 11.47 -2.28 1.25
CA SER A 72 10.51 -2.68 2.29
C SER A 72 9.05 -2.36 1.91
N TRP A 73 8.80 -1.18 1.34
CA TRP A 73 7.47 -0.81 0.86
C TRP A 73 7.07 -1.65 -0.37
N LEU A 74 8.01 -2.00 -1.26
CA LEU A 74 7.74 -2.92 -2.37
C LEU A 74 7.36 -4.31 -1.85
N ALA A 75 8.06 -4.80 -0.82
CA ALA A 75 7.71 -6.06 -0.17
C ALA A 75 6.31 -6.04 0.47
N ALA A 76 5.90 -4.91 1.07
CA ALA A 76 4.54 -4.72 1.55
C ALA A 76 3.52 -4.87 0.40
N TRP A 77 3.79 -4.25 -0.75
CA TRP A 77 2.94 -4.35 -1.94
C TRP A 77 2.86 -5.77 -2.52
N LEU A 78 3.92 -6.57 -2.40
CA LEU A 78 3.88 -7.99 -2.75
C LEU A 78 2.98 -8.80 -1.80
N PHE A 79 3.00 -8.52 -0.49
CA PHE A 79 2.06 -9.15 0.45
C PHE A 79 0.61 -8.74 0.18
N TYR A 80 0.37 -7.47 -0.12
CA TYR A 80 -0.92 -6.94 -0.54
C TYR A 80 -1.46 -7.62 -1.82
N LEU A 81 -0.61 -7.81 -2.82
CA LEU A 81 -0.92 -8.59 -4.01
C LEU A 81 -1.25 -10.04 -3.65
N SER A 82 -0.48 -10.64 -2.75
CA SER A 82 -0.69 -12.03 -2.30
C SER A 82 -2.05 -12.22 -1.62
N VAL A 83 -2.49 -11.25 -0.81
CA VAL A 83 -3.85 -11.22 -0.26
C VAL A 83 -4.90 -11.17 -1.37
N GLN A 84 -4.69 -10.33 -2.40
CA GLN A 84 -5.64 -10.25 -3.52
C GLN A 84 -5.69 -11.53 -4.34
N ILE A 85 -4.56 -12.21 -4.55
CA ILE A 85 -4.51 -13.50 -5.23
C ILE A 85 -5.34 -14.53 -4.46
N LEU A 86 -5.08 -14.71 -3.16
CA LEU A 86 -5.79 -15.66 -2.31
C LEU A 86 -7.29 -15.39 -2.25
N ARG A 87 -7.69 -14.12 -2.18
CA ARG A 87 -9.11 -13.76 -2.17
C ARG A 87 -9.78 -13.92 -3.54
N THR A 88 -9.02 -14.00 -4.63
CA THR A 88 -9.54 -14.25 -5.99
C THR A 88 -9.57 -15.75 -6.32
N GLU A 89 -8.97 -16.62 -5.49
CA GLU A 89 -9.04 -18.06 -5.68
C GLU A 89 -10.51 -18.54 -5.69
N GLY A 90 -10.89 -19.26 -6.75
CA GLY A 90 -12.25 -19.78 -6.94
C GLY A 90 -13.18 -18.88 -7.77
N ILE A 91 -12.80 -17.64 -8.07
CA ILE A 91 -13.55 -16.80 -9.01
C ILE A 91 -13.13 -17.16 -10.44
N GLY A 92 -14.09 -17.54 -11.28
CA GLY A 92 -13.83 -17.81 -12.70
C GLY A 92 -13.22 -16.58 -13.37
N ARG A 93 -11.95 -16.67 -13.80
CA ARG A 93 -11.22 -15.56 -14.44
C ARG A 93 -11.88 -15.21 -15.77
N ARG A 94 -12.77 -14.23 -15.76
CA ARG A 94 -13.25 -13.58 -16.98
C ARG A 94 -12.38 -12.35 -17.21
N PHE A 95 -11.55 -12.42 -18.25
CA PHE A 95 -10.76 -11.27 -18.68
C PHE A 95 -11.72 -10.14 -19.07
N SER A 96 -11.61 -9.01 -18.40
CA SER A 96 -12.40 -7.82 -18.68
C SER A 96 -11.48 -6.74 -19.24
N TRP A 97 -11.84 -6.19 -20.39
CA TRP A 97 -11.06 -5.10 -21.01
C TRP A 97 -10.93 -3.88 -20.07
N LEU A 98 -11.95 -3.62 -19.26
CA LEU A 98 -11.94 -2.55 -18.26
C LEU A 98 -10.89 -2.78 -17.16
N SER A 99 -10.76 -4.02 -16.66
CA SER A 99 -9.76 -4.33 -15.64
C SER A 99 -8.34 -4.29 -16.21
N GLY A 100 -8.17 -4.78 -17.45
CA GLY A 100 -6.90 -4.69 -18.17
C GLY A 100 -6.46 -3.25 -18.42
N ALA A 101 -7.37 -2.38 -18.89
CA ALA A 101 -7.05 -0.99 -19.19
C ALA A 101 -6.69 -0.20 -17.92
N GLY A 102 -7.46 -0.35 -16.84
CA GLY A 102 -7.18 0.35 -15.57
C GLY A 102 -5.86 -0.10 -14.93
N ALA A 103 -5.59 -1.41 -14.92
CA ALA A 103 -4.33 -1.96 -14.45
C ALA A 103 -3.14 -1.51 -15.30
N GLY A 104 -3.30 -1.53 -16.63
CA GLY A 104 -2.28 -1.08 -17.58
C GLY A 104 -1.95 0.39 -17.41
N LEU A 105 -2.96 1.25 -17.23
CA LEU A 105 -2.76 2.68 -17.00
C LEU A 105 -2.00 2.94 -15.70
N ILE A 106 -2.40 2.32 -14.59
CA ILE A 106 -1.71 2.48 -13.29
C ILE A 106 -0.27 1.98 -13.36
N ALA A 107 -0.03 0.82 -13.99
CA ALA A 107 1.31 0.28 -14.17
C ALA A 107 2.19 1.21 -15.04
N LEU A 108 1.63 1.76 -16.12
CA LEU A 108 2.32 2.72 -16.98
C LEU A 108 2.72 3.97 -16.23
N VAL A 109 1.78 4.58 -15.48
CA VAL A 109 2.05 5.77 -14.68
C VAL A 109 3.14 5.47 -13.65
N ALA A 110 3.00 4.38 -12.89
CA ALA A 110 4.00 4.00 -11.88
C ALA A 110 5.40 3.73 -12.47
N PHE A 111 5.46 3.18 -13.69
CA PHE A 111 6.74 2.93 -14.37
C PHE A 111 7.40 4.23 -14.87
N PHE A 112 6.62 5.13 -15.47
CA PHE A 112 7.14 6.39 -16.02
C PHE A 112 7.50 7.42 -14.95
N ASP A 113 6.81 7.38 -13.81
CA ASP A 113 7.12 8.21 -12.64
C ASP A 113 8.43 7.79 -11.93
N HIS A 114 9.06 6.68 -12.38
CA HIS A 114 10.21 6.10 -11.67
C HIS A 114 9.92 5.86 -10.18
N ALA A 115 8.68 5.46 -9.86
CA ALA A 115 8.31 5.11 -8.50
C ALA A 115 9.29 4.04 -7.97
N PHE A 116 9.76 4.22 -6.73
CA PHE A 116 10.84 3.43 -6.11
C PHE A 116 12.28 3.70 -6.63
N GLY A 117 12.51 4.88 -7.23
CA GLY A 117 13.84 5.40 -7.53
C GLY A 117 14.28 5.24 -9.00
N PRO A 118 15.49 5.70 -9.35
CA PRO A 118 15.95 5.79 -10.75
C PRO A 118 16.17 4.43 -11.43
N SER A 119 16.10 3.32 -10.68
CA SER A 119 16.29 1.98 -11.23
C SER A 119 15.04 1.48 -11.93
N TYR A 120 15.08 1.41 -13.27
CA TYR A 120 14.01 0.84 -14.10
C TYR A 120 13.55 -0.56 -13.67
N PHE A 121 14.46 -1.36 -13.11
CA PHE A 121 14.12 -2.71 -12.64
C PHE A 121 13.14 -2.69 -11.46
N VAL A 122 13.41 -1.88 -10.43
CA VAL A 122 12.56 -1.80 -9.24
C VAL A 122 11.23 -1.13 -9.58
N SER A 123 11.25 -0.08 -10.40
CA SER A 123 10.02 0.57 -10.89
C SER A 123 9.17 -0.37 -11.75
N ALA A 124 9.78 -1.23 -12.59
CA ALA A 124 9.06 -2.25 -13.34
C ALA A 124 8.41 -3.30 -12.43
N LEU A 125 9.12 -3.75 -11.39
CA LEU A 125 8.57 -4.68 -10.41
C LEU A 125 7.39 -4.05 -9.66
N PHE A 126 7.54 -2.81 -9.22
CA PHE A 126 6.46 -2.08 -8.56
C PHE A 126 5.26 -1.88 -9.49
N ALA A 127 5.48 -1.39 -10.71
CA ALA A 127 4.44 -1.23 -11.73
C ALA A 127 3.67 -2.53 -11.97
N PHE A 128 4.37 -3.67 -12.05
CA PHE A 128 3.75 -4.98 -12.18
C PHE A 128 2.92 -5.35 -10.95
N THR A 129 3.43 -5.13 -9.73
CA THR A 129 2.69 -5.49 -8.50
C THR A 129 1.44 -4.65 -8.33
N VAL A 130 1.51 -3.34 -8.54
CA VAL A 130 0.33 -2.47 -8.46
C VAL A 130 -0.66 -2.72 -9.59
N GLY A 131 -0.17 -2.93 -10.82
CA GLY A 131 -1.02 -3.28 -11.96
C GLY A 131 -1.77 -4.58 -11.73
N ALA A 132 -1.09 -5.64 -11.29
CA ALA A 132 -1.72 -6.92 -10.96
C ALA A 132 -2.73 -6.77 -9.82
N THR A 133 -2.43 -5.96 -8.80
CA THR A 133 -3.33 -5.71 -7.66
C THR A 133 -4.62 -5.02 -8.11
N VAL A 134 -4.52 -4.01 -8.96
CA VAL A 134 -5.68 -3.30 -9.53
C VAL A 134 -6.48 -4.24 -10.44
N PHE A 135 -5.80 -5.01 -11.28
CA PHE A 135 -6.45 -5.97 -12.18
C PHE A 135 -7.34 -6.96 -11.42
N LEU A 136 -6.79 -7.59 -10.37
CA LEU A 136 -7.52 -8.54 -9.52
C LEU A 136 -8.66 -7.84 -8.76
N SER A 137 -8.40 -6.66 -8.19
CA SER A 137 -9.40 -5.90 -7.45
C SER A 137 -10.59 -5.53 -8.33
N VAL A 138 -10.35 -5.06 -9.57
CA VAL A 138 -11.42 -4.67 -10.50
C VAL A 138 -12.23 -5.87 -10.98
N ILE A 139 -11.59 -7.03 -11.25
CA ILE A 139 -12.33 -8.25 -11.60
C ILE A 139 -13.30 -8.64 -10.49
N ARG A 140 -12.87 -8.57 -9.23
CA ARG A 140 -13.71 -8.90 -8.07
C ARG A 140 -14.85 -7.92 -7.86
N VAL A 141 -14.61 -6.65 -8.10
CA VAL A 141 -15.63 -5.60 -8.09
C VAL A 141 -16.70 -5.88 -9.15
N GLN A 142 -16.32 -6.41 -10.31
CA GLN A 142 -17.23 -6.74 -11.42
C GLN A 142 -17.98 -8.06 -11.21
N SER A 143 -17.40 -9.03 -10.50
CA SER A 143 -17.97 -10.38 -10.34
C SER A 143 -19.08 -10.50 -9.28
N VAL A 144 -19.77 -9.40 -8.93
CA VAL A 144 -20.86 -9.35 -7.93
C VAL A 144 -20.47 -10.02 -6.60
N CYS A 145 -19.29 -9.66 -6.06
CA CYS A 145 -18.84 -10.17 -4.76
C CYS A 145 -19.42 -9.33 -3.61
N LEU A 146 -19.84 -9.99 -2.52
CA LEU A 146 -20.46 -9.37 -1.34
C LEU A 146 -19.58 -8.29 -0.67
N HIS A 147 -18.25 -8.38 -0.83
CA HIS A 147 -17.25 -7.54 -0.15
C HIS A 147 -16.54 -6.52 -1.07
N ARG A 148 -17.27 -5.95 -2.04
CA ARG A 148 -16.78 -4.94 -3.01
C ARG A 148 -16.02 -3.77 -2.36
N LYS A 149 -16.39 -3.37 -1.13
CA LYS A 149 -15.75 -2.25 -0.42
C LYS A 149 -14.26 -2.46 -0.18
N THR A 150 -13.85 -3.69 0.13
CA THR A 150 -12.44 -4.01 0.39
C THR A 150 -11.60 -3.87 -0.89
N ASP A 151 -12.13 -4.30 -2.02
CA ASP A 151 -11.43 -4.23 -3.32
C ASP A 151 -11.38 -2.80 -3.88
N VAL A 152 -12.44 -2.02 -3.66
CA VAL A 152 -12.43 -0.57 -3.94
C VAL A 152 -11.40 0.14 -3.07
N LEU A 153 -11.35 -0.16 -1.77
CA LEU A 153 -10.36 0.43 -0.87
C LEU A 153 -8.94 0.04 -1.26
N MET A 154 -8.72 -1.23 -1.63
CA MET A 154 -7.42 -1.70 -2.13
C MET A 154 -6.94 -0.92 -3.36
N THR A 155 -7.85 -0.74 -4.32
CA THR A 155 -7.58 0.06 -5.52
C THR A 155 -7.29 1.51 -5.13
N GLY A 156 -8.03 2.06 -4.17
CA GLY A 156 -7.77 3.37 -3.58
C GLY A 156 -6.36 3.50 -2.97
N CYS A 157 -5.91 2.50 -2.21
CA CYS A 157 -4.54 2.49 -1.66
C CYS A 157 -3.49 2.51 -2.78
N VAL A 158 -3.69 1.74 -3.86
CA VAL A 158 -2.76 1.75 -5.00
C VAL A 158 -2.70 3.14 -5.65
N VAL A 159 -3.87 3.73 -5.92
CA VAL A 159 -3.95 5.06 -6.53
C VAL A 159 -3.29 6.12 -5.64
N LEU A 160 -3.54 6.07 -4.33
CA LEU A 160 -2.94 6.97 -3.36
C LEU A 160 -1.41 6.78 -3.27
N GLN A 161 -0.90 5.55 -3.37
CA GLN A 161 0.54 5.30 -3.39
C GLN A 161 1.21 5.88 -4.63
N VAL A 162 0.64 5.66 -5.82
CA VAL A 162 1.18 6.23 -7.06
C VAL A 162 1.08 7.75 -7.03
N LEU A 163 -0.04 8.29 -6.52
CA LEU A 163 -0.20 9.73 -6.33
C LEU A 163 0.81 10.31 -5.34
N LEU A 164 1.16 9.57 -4.28
CA LEU A 164 2.15 10.01 -3.30
C LEU A 164 3.52 10.23 -3.96
N TYR A 165 3.98 9.31 -4.80
CA TYR A 165 5.23 9.47 -5.56
C TYR A 165 5.16 10.66 -6.52
N LEU A 166 4.08 10.74 -7.32
CA LEU A 166 3.86 11.87 -8.23
C LEU A 166 3.92 13.22 -7.51
N VAL A 167 3.26 13.34 -6.35
CA VAL A 167 3.23 14.60 -5.58
C VAL A 167 4.57 14.86 -4.88
N SER A 168 5.29 13.81 -4.49
CA SER A 168 6.63 13.92 -3.89
C SER A 168 7.59 14.62 -4.84
N ASP A 169 7.54 14.32 -6.13
CA ASP A 169 8.42 14.93 -7.14
C ASP A 169 8.23 16.46 -7.29
N PHE A 170 7.03 16.96 -7.00
CA PHE A 170 6.75 18.39 -6.99
C PHE A 170 7.00 19.05 -5.64
N THR A 171 7.19 18.28 -4.57
CA THR A 171 7.29 18.77 -3.20
C THR A 171 8.74 18.86 -2.76
N ARG A 172 9.19 20.06 -2.36
CA ARG A 172 10.57 20.28 -1.85
C ARG A 172 10.62 20.79 -0.42
N ASP A 173 9.49 21.20 0.13
CA ASP A 173 9.38 21.70 1.50
C ASP A 173 8.48 20.76 2.33
N TYR A 174 9.13 20.04 3.24
CA TYR A 174 8.51 19.06 4.14
C TYR A 174 8.33 19.60 5.57
N THR A 175 8.59 20.89 5.79
CA THR A 175 8.51 21.50 7.12
C THR A 175 7.09 21.87 7.53
N ARG A 176 6.20 22.09 6.56
CA ARG A 176 4.80 22.51 6.76
C ARG A 176 3.84 21.54 6.09
N PHE A 177 2.62 21.46 6.61
CA PHE A 177 1.54 20.71 5.98
C PHE A 177 1.31 21.16 4.53
N ASN A 178 1.20 20.20 3.62
CA ASN A 178 1.07 20.37 2.18
C ASN A 178 0.21 19.24 1.60
N PHE A 179 0.03 19.22 0.28
CA PHE A 179 -0.77 18.19 -0.39
C PHE A 179 -0.15 16.78 -0.28
N TYR A 180 1.18 16.67 -0.27
CA TYR A 180 1.89 15.41 -0.07
C TYR A 180 1.46 14.73 1.24
N PHE A 181 1.46 15.48 2.35
CA PHE A 181 1.02 14.95 3.65
C PHE A 181 -0.46 14.58 3.68
N ALA A 182 -1.32 15.31 2.97
CA ALA A 182 -2.73 14.93 2.86
C ALA A 182 -2.90 13.57 2.17
N VAL A 183 -2.10 13.31 1.12
CA VAL A 183 -2.08 12.03 0.40
C VAL A 183 -1.49 10.92 1.27
N ASP A 184 -0.40 11.16 2.01
CA ASP A 184 0.21 10.14 2.88
C ASP A 184 -0.71 9.74 4.05
N ILE A 185 -1.32 10.72 4.70
CA ILE A 185 -2.31 10.46 5.76
C ILE A 185 -3.49 9.67 5.19
N ALA A 186 -4.00 10.05 4.02
CA ALA A 186 -5.09 9.34 3.36
C ALA A 186 -4.70 7.90 3.00
N LEU A 187 -3.47 7.68 2.52
CA LEU A 187 -2.93 6.36 2.22
C LEU A 187 -2.86 5.50 3.49
N THR A 188 -2.27 6.04 4.56
CA THR A 188 -2.12 5.37 5.85
C THR A 188 -3.46 4.97 6.45
N LEU A 189 -4.43 5.88 6.46
CA LEU A 189 -5.79 5.61 6.93
C LEU A 189 -6.50 4.57 6.06
N SER A 190 -6.31 4.63 4.74
CA SER A 190 -6.87 3.65 3.81
C SER A 190 -6.29 2.26 4.04
N MET A 191 -4.96 2.16 4.27
CA MET A 191 -4.31 0.90 4.65
C MET A 191 -4.87 0.38 5.97
N ALA A 192 -4.94 1.19 7.02
CA ALA A 192 -5.50 0.77 8.30
C ALA A 192 -6.97 0.32 8.19
N ALA A 193 -7.77 0.97 7.34
CA ALA A 193 -9.16 0.63 7.09
C ALA A 193 -9.35 -0.71 6.33
N LEU A 194 -8.31 -1.26 5.69
CA LEU A 194 -8.39 -2.61 5.10
C LEU A 194 -8.62 -3.67 6.19
N LEU A 195 -8.04 -3.52 7.39
CA LEU A 195 -8.19 -4.48 8.47
C LEU A 195 -9.65 -4.74 8.87
N PRO A 196 -10.47 -3.75 9.26
CA PRO A 196 -11.85 -4.00 9.65
C PRO A 196 -12.71 -4.52 8.50
N LEU A 197 -12.41 -4.16 7.25
CA LEU A 197 -13.12 -4.68 6.07
C LEU A 197 -12.79 -6.16 5.81
N MET A 198 -11.50 -6.51 5.88
CA MET A 198 -11.01 -7.88 5.76
C MET A 198 -11.52 -8.77 6.89
N LEU A 199 -11.62 -8.24 8.11
CA LEU A 199 -12.19 -8.96 9.24
C LEU A 199 -13.67 -9.30 9.03
N ARG A 200 -14.46 -8.38 8.44
CA ARG A 200 -15.87 -8.64 8.10
C ARG A 200 -15.96 -9.81 7.11
N GLU A 201 -15.14 -9.79 6.06
CA GLU A 201 -15.10 -10.89 5.08
C GLU A 201 -14.72 -12.24 5.69
N VAL A 202 -13.83 -12.27 6.68
CA VAL A 202 -13.45 -13.51 7.37
C VAL A 202 -14.56 -14.01 8.30
N ARG A 203 -15.35 -13.12 8.90
CA ARG A 203 -16.45 -13.49 9.80
C ARG A 203 -17.72 -13.92 9.06
N ASP A 204 -17.92 -13.42 7.85
CA ASP A 204 -19.08 -13.76 7.02
C ASP A 204 -18.89 -15.09 6.25
N LYS A 205 -17.70 -15.73 6.37
CA LYS A 205 -17.38 -17.06 5.85
C LYS A 205 -17.57 -18.12 6.92
#